data_AF-W6NN10-F1
#
_entry.id   AF-W6NN10-F1
#
_cell.length_a   1.000
_cell.length_b   1.000
_cell.length_c   1.000
_cell.angle_alpha   90.00
_cell.angle_beta   90.00
_cell.angle_gamma   90.00
#
_symmetry.space_group_name_H-M   'P 1'
#
loop_
_entity.id
_entity.type
_entity.pdbx_description
1 polymer ?
#
loop_
_entity_poly.entity_id
_entity_poly.type
_entity_poly.pdbx_seq_one_letter_code
_entity_poly.pdbx_strand_id
1 'polypeptide(L)'
;ILAMERGEEKGVLTWKVEVANADQLHPGHKLRIAPVHLDMFHSAFKDSINRLFIPKIQRLVRRQLLFRAEQTAISCFAHNLRQLFWREGVVAETVIALDPGFSACKAALLTSVGS
;
A
#
# COMPACT_ATOMS: atom_id res chain seq x y z
N ILE A 1 -2.09 -2.74 4.34
CA ILE A 1 -1.60 -1.43 3.84
C ILE A 1 -2.41 -0.98 2.63
N LEU A 2 -2.38 -1.66 1.47
CA LEU A 2 -3.12 -1.25 0.26
C LEU A 2 -4.62 -0.96 0.49
N ALA A 3 -5.30 -1.80 1.29
CA ALA A 3 -6.71 -1.57 1.63
C ALA A 3 -6.92 -0.30 2.46
N MET A 4 -5.99 0.05 3.35
CA MET A 4 -6.05 1.28 4.14
C MET A 4 -5.78 2.50 3.26
N GLU A 5 -4.80 2.43 2.34
CA GLU A 5 -4.54 3.49 1.37
C GLU A 5 -5.78 3.78 0.53
N ARG A 6 -6.38 2.74 -0.05
CA ARG A 6 -7.62 2.86 -0.84
C ARG A 6 -8.79 3.39 -0.03
N GLY A 7 -8.88 3.02 1.25
CA GLY A 7 -9.90 3.52 2.17
C GLY A 7 -9.76 5.02 2.40
N GLU A 8 -8.53 5.52 2.51
CA GLU A 8 -8.25 6.94 2.68
C GLU A 8 -8.42 7.76 1.40
N GLU A 9 -7.99 7.25 0.24
CA GLU A 9 -8.26 7.87 -1.07
C GLU A 9 -9.76 8.06 -1.33
N LYS A 10 -10.58 7.14 -0.83
CA LYS A 10 -12.04 7.21 -0.93
C LYS A 10 -12.70 8.03 0.19
N GLY A 11 -11.93 8.58 1.12
CA GLY A 11 -12.43 9.35 2.26
C GLY A 11 -13.23 8.52 3.28
N VAL A 12 -13.05 7.19 3.31
CA VAL A 12 -13.78 6.27 4.20
C VAL A 12 -13.09 6.14 5.56
N LEU A 13 -11.77 6.24 5.59
CA LEU A 13 -10.98 6.21 6.82
C LEU A 13 -9.78 7.15 6.69
N THR A 14 -9.11 7.44 7.80
CA THR A 14 -7.78 8.04 7.79
C THR A 14 -6.83 7.13 8.53
N TRP A 15 -5.57 7.07 8.11
CA TRP A 15 -4.57 6.27 8.80
C TRP A 15 -3.22 6.99 8.87
N LYS A 16 -2.55 6.85 10.00
CA LYS A 16 -1.26 7.47 10.26
C LYS A 16 -0.31 6.49 10.94
N VAL A 17 0.98 6.69 10.72
CA VAL A 17 2.01 6.00 11.50
C VAL A 17 2.20 6.77 12.80
N GLU A 18 2.12 6.10 13.93
CA GLU A 18 2.44 6.72 15.22
C GLU A 18 3.96 6.69 15.44
N VAL A 19 4.50 7.84 15.88
CA VAL A 19 5.94 8.00 16.15
C VAL A 19 6.11 8.20 17.64
N ALA A 20 6.49 7.13 18.33
CA ALA A 20 6.78 7.18 19.76
C ALA A 20 8.16 7.81 20.02
N ASN A 21 8.31 8.45 21.19
CA ASN A 21 9.58 9.02 21.66
C ASN A 21 10.23 10.03 20.70
N ALA A 22 9.42 10.76 19.93
CA ALA A 22 9.91 11.71 18.92
C ALA A 22 10.86 12.76 19.52
N ASP A 23 10.57 13.23 20.73
CA ASP A 23 11.39 14.20 21.45
C ASP A 23 12.81 13.68 21.73
N GLN A 24 12.93 12.41 22.16
CA GLN A 24 14.22 11.80 22.50
C GLN A 24 15.05 11.47 21.25
N LEU A 25 14.37 11.15 20.15
CA LEU A 25 14.99 10.83 18.85
C LEU A 25 15.33 12.08 18.04
N HIS A 26 14.75 13.24 18.38
CA HIS A 26 15.00 14.49 17.67
C HIS A 26 16.47 14.91 17.88
N PRO A 27 17.23 15.24 16.81
CA PRO A 27 18.64 15.63 16.95
C PRO A 27 18.88 16.82 17.90
N GLY A 28 17.89 17.70 17.99
CA GLY A 28 17.90 18.84 18.92
C GLY A 28 17.94 18.45 20.40
N HIS A 29 17.54 17.24 20.78
CA HIS A 29 17.44 16.83 22.17
C HIS A 29 18.78 16.86 22.92
N LYS A 30 19.88 16.63 22.20
CA LYS A 30 21.24 16.56 22.76
C LYS A 30 22.01 17.88 22.61
N LEU A 31 21.39 18.95 22.10
CA LEU A 31 22.06 20.23 21.91
C LEU A 31 22.23 20.94 23.24
N ARG A 32 23.42 21.51 23.44
CA ARG A 32 23.71 22.39 24.58
C ARG A 32 23.43 23.83 24.16
N ILE A 33 22.53 24.48 24.89
CA ILE A 33 22.06 25.83 24.59
C ILE A 33 22.41 26.75 25.75
N ALA A 34 22.89 27.96 25.44
CA ALA A 34 23.18 28.95 26.46
C ALA A 34 21.90 29.33 27.24
N PRO A 35 21.96 29.56 28.56
CA PRO A 35 20.78 29.82 29.38
C PRO A 35 19.86 30.92 28.85
N VAL A 36 20.45 31.99 28.28
CA VAL A 36 19.72 33.13 27.70
C VAL A 36 18.85 32.78 26.49
N HIS A 37 19.06 31.63 25.86
CA HIS A 37 18.32 31.18 24.67
C HIS A 37 17.44 29.94 24.93
N LEU A 38 17.38 29.43 26.16
CA LEU A 38 16.68 28.18 26.48
C LEU A 38 15.19 28.23 26.13
N ASP A 39 14.49 29.30 26.51
CA ASP A 39 13.05 29.39 26.27
C ASP A 39 12.72 29.43 24.77
N MET A 40 13.47 30.24 24.02
CA MET A 40 13.35 30.33 22.57
C MET A 40 13.66 28.98 21.91
N PHE A 41 14.71 28.29 22.38
CA PHE A 41 15.08 26.98 21.87
C PHE A 41 14.01 25.92 22.17
N HIS A 42 13.50 25.85 23.40
CA HIS A 42 12.47 24.87 23.76
C HIS A 42 11.18 25.07 22.95
N SER A 43 10.80 26.32 22.70
CA SER A 43 9.67 26.65 21.82
C SER A 43 9.92 26.16 20.39
N ALA A 44 11.07 26.50 19.80
CA ALA A 44 11.44 26.08 18.46
C ALA A 44 11.61 24.56 18.32
N PHE A 45 12.15 23.90 19.33
CA PHE A 45 12.33 22.45 19.39
C PHE A 45 11.00 21.71 19.40
N LYS A 46 10.05 22.17 20.22
CA LYS A 46 8.70 21.58 20.26
C LYS A 46 7.94 21.80 18.95
N ASP A 47 8.08 22.98 18.34
CA ASP A 47 7.49 23.27 17.04
C ASP A 47 8.10 22.38 15.94
N SER A 48 9.44 22.24 15.91
CA SER A 48 10.13 21.43 14.90
C SER A 48 9.76 19.95 15.01
N ILE A 49 9.57 19.42 16.22
CA ILE A 49 9.11 18.04 16.41
C ILE A 49 7.75 17.81 15.76
N ASN A 50 6.77 18.64 16.10
CA ASN A 50 5.38 18.44 15.70
C ASN A 50 5.13 18.77 14.23
N ARG A 51 5.73 19.84 13.71
CA ARG A 51 5.46 20.31 12.34
C ARG A 51 6.36 19.69 11.29
N LEU A 52 7.57 19.25 11.65
CA LEU A 52 8.58 18.85 10.68
C LEU A 52 9.06 17.42 10.91
N PHE A 53 9.52 17.09 12.12
CA PHE A 53 10.18 15.81 12.40
C PHE A 53 9.20 14.63 12.30
N ILE A 54 8.10 14.67 13.05
CA ILE A 54 7.07 13.62 13.03
C ILE A 54 6.47 13.50 11.61
N PRO A 55 6.00 14.58 10.96
CA PRO A 55 5.42 14.47 9.61
C PRO A 55 6.40 13.95 8.56
N LYS A 56 7.71 14.25 8.68
CA LYS A 56 8.73 13.71 7.77
C LYS A 56 8.88 12.19 7.95
N ILE A 57 8.97 11.72 9.19
CA ILE A 57 9.06 10.28 9.50
C ILE A 57 7.81 9.55 9.02
N GLN A 58 6.63 10.08 9.32
CA GLN A 58 5.36 9.49 8.91
C GLN A 58 5.28 9.31 7.40
N ARG A 59 5.59 10.36 6.62
CA ARG A 59 5.60 10.28 5.15
C ARG A 59 6.59 9.26 4.61
N LEU A 60 7.80 9.22 5.18
CA LEU A 60 8.85 8.29 4.75
C LEU A 60 8.45 6.83 5.00
N VAL A 61 8.04 6.53 6.24
CA VAL A 61 7.64 5.17 6.64
C VAL A 61 6.40 4.74 5.86
N ARG A 62 5.42 5.63 5.70
CA ARG A 62 4.22 5.35 4.90
C ARG A 62 4.57 4.99 3.46
N ARG A 63 5.41 5.78 2.78
CA ARG A 63 5.88 5.47 1.43
C ARG A 63 6.56 4.10 1.37
N GLN A 64 7.39 3.77 2.35
CA GLN A 64 8.08 2.49 2.40
C GLN A 64 7.11 1.31 2.59
N LEU A 65 6.13 1.44 3.48
CA LEU A 65 5.10 0.43 3.70
C LEU A 65 4.24 0.22 2.46
N LEU A 66 3.86 1.31 1.78
CA LEU A 66 3.08 1.25 0.55
C LEU A 66 3.87 0.55 -0.56
N PHE A 67 5.10 0.99 -0.81
CA PHE A 67 5.99 0.38 -1.81
C PHE A 67 6.16 -1.12 -1.60
N ARG A 68 6.41 -1.55 -0.35
CA ARG A 68 6.52 -2.99 -0.02
C ARG A 68 5.23 -3.75 -0.33
N ALA A 69 4.08 -3.19 0.04
CA ALA A 69 2.79 -3.83 -0.19
C ALA A 69 2.45 -3.95 -1.68
N GLU A 70 2.78 -2.92 -2.48
CA GLU A 70 2.62 -2.94 -3.94
C GLU A 70 3.49 -4.02 -4.58
N GLN A 71 4.77 -4.10 -4.20
CA GLN A 71 5.69 -5.15 -4.71
C GLN A 71 5.17 -6.56 -4.40
N THR A 72 4.65 -6.79 -3.19
CA THR A 72 4.05 -8.07 -2.82
C THR A 72 2.80 -8.36 -3.66
N ALA A 73 1.93 -7.37 -3.88
CA ALA A 73 0.72 -7.54 -4.68
C ALA A 73 1.03 -7.87 -6.14
N ILE A 74 2.00 -7.18 -6.75
CA ILE A 74 2.48 -7.45 -8.11
C ILE A 74 3.04 -8.88 -8.21
N SER A 75 3.85 -9.29 -7.24
CA SER A 75 4.43 -10.64 -7.22
C SER A 75 3.36 -11.73 -7.15
N CYS A 76 2.34 -11.55 -6.29
CA CYS A 76 1.21 -12.47 -6.20
C CYS A 76 0.41 -12.52 -7.51
N PHE A 77 0.14 -11.36 -8.12
CA PHE A 77 -0.56 -11.29 -9.39
C PHE A 77 0.22 -11.99 -10.51
N ALA A 78 1.52 -11.73 -10.62
CA ALA A 78 2.40 -12.38 -11.59
C ALA A 78 2.47 -13.90 -11.37
N HIS A 79 2.51 -14.36 -10.12
CA HIS A 79 2.44 -15.78 -9.80
C HIS A 79 1.13 -16.41 -10.28
N ASN A 80 -0.01 -15.79 -9.96
CA ASN A 80 -1.32 -16.28 -10.36
C ASN A 80 -1.48 -16.31 -11.89
N LEU A 81 -1.01 -15.28 -12.58
CA LEU A 81 -1.03 -15.22 -14.04
C LEU A 81 -0.18 -16.33 -14.66
N ARG A 82 1.02 -16.56 -14.14
CA ARG A 82 1.87 -17.68 -14.56
C ARG A 82 1.16 -19.03 -14.37
N GLN A 83 0.53 -19.24 -13.22
CA GLN A 83 -0.23 -20.48 -12.98
C GLN A 83 -1.39 -20.66 -13.97
N LEU A 84 -2.08 -19.58 -14.37
CA LEU A 84 -3.12 -19.67 -15.40
C LEU A 84 -2.56 -20.13 -16.76
N PHE A 85 -1.39 -19.63 -17.16
CA PHE A 85 -0.74 -20.03 -18.42
C PHE A 85 -0.17 -21.44 -18.41
N TRP A 86 0.22 -21.95 -17.24
CA TRP A 86 0.74 -23.32 -17.09
C TRP A 86 -0.34 -24.39 -16.98
N ARG A 87 -1.63 -24.01 -16.95
CA ARG A 87 -2.71 -24.99 -17.00
C ARG A 87 -2.63 -25.77 -18.30
N GLU A 88 -2.66 -27.09 -18.19
CA GLU A 88 -2.77 -27.95 -19.36
C GLU A 88 -4.02 -27.57 -20.16
N GLY A 89 -3.88 -27.54 -21.47
CA GLY A 89 -5.00 -27.32 -22.37
C GLY A 89 -6.01 -28.47 -22.26
N VAL A 90 -7.28 -28.16 -22.54
CA VAL A 90 -8.29 -29.21 -22.67
C VAL A 90 -7.99 -30.01 -23.94
N VAL A 91 -8.02 -31.34 -23.83
CA VAL A 91 -7.86 -32.26 -24.98
C VAL A 91 -8.99 -32.01 -25.97
N ALA A 92 -8.71 -32.11 -27.27
CA ALA A 92 -9.58 -31.70 -28.36
C ALA A 92 -10.95 -32.43 -28.36
N GLU A 93 -11.93 -31.83 -27.69
CA GLU A 93 -13.34 -32.22 -27.67
C GLU A 93 -14.20 -31.03 -28.12
N THR A 94 -15.41 -31.31 -28.60
CA THR A 94 -16.42 -30.26 -28.81
C THR A 94 -16.94 -29.81 -27.44
N VAL A 95 -16.82 -28.51 -27.15
CA VAL A 95 -17.16 -27.94 -25.84
C VAL A 95 -18.18 -26.81 -25.96
N ILE A 96 -18.99 -26.61 -24.92
CA ILE A 96 -19.85 -25.42 -24.81
C ILE A 96 -19.22 -24.47 -23.78
N ALA A 97 -18.73 -23.33 -24.24
CA ALA A 97 -18.22 -22.27 -23.38
C ALA A 97 -19.39 -21.48 -22.79
N LEU A 98 -19.49 -21.45 -21.47
CA LEU A 98 -20.51 -20.70 -20.74
C LEU A 98 -19.86 -19.50 -20.05
N ASP A 99 -20.37 -18.30 -20.33
CA ASP A 99 -20.05 -17.06 -19.64
C ASP A 99 -21.25 -16.69 -18.75
N PRO A 100 -21.23 -17.05 -17.45
CA PRO A 100 -22.35 -16.84 -16.55
C PRO A 100 -22.48 -15.35 -16.17
N GLY A 101 -23.64 -14.76 -16.49
CA GLY A 101 -24.05 -13.44 -16.01
C GLY A 101 -25.24 -13.54 -15.07
N PHE A 102 -25.45 -12.50 -14.26
CA PHE A 102 -26.49 -12.50 -13.21
C PHE A 102 -27.93 -12.63 -13.76
N SER A 103 -28.24 -11.98 -14.89
CA SER A 103 -29.59 -12.01 -15.49
C SER A 103 -29.69 -12.85 -16.77
N ALA A 104 -28.57 -13.22 -17.39
CA ALA A 104 -28.52 -14.05 -18.58
C ALA A 104 -27.15 -14.74 -18.68
N CYS A 105 -27.12 -15.97 -19.18
CA CYS A 105 -25.89 -16.70 -19.49
C CYS A 105 -25.66 -16.71 -20.99
N LYS A 106 -24.44 -16.38 -21.43
CA LYS A 106 -24.03 -16.49 -22.82
C LYS A 106 -23.39 -17.86 -23.04
N ALA A 107 -23.70 -18.50 -24.16
CA ALA A 107 -23.15 -19.79 -24.54
C ALA A 107 -22.56 -19.74 -25.95
N ALA A 108 -21.45 -20.43 -26.16
CA ALA A 108 -20.84 -20.64 -27.47
C ALA A 108 -20.47 -22.12 -27.63
N LEU A 109 -20.88 -22.75 -28.73
CA LEU A 109 -20.43 -24.10 -29.10
C LEU A 109 -19.10 -23.97 -29.84
N LEU A 110 -18.08 -24.66 -29.36
CA LEU A 110 -16.74 -24.72 -29.94
C LEU A 110 -16.46 -26.15 -30.38
N THR A 111 -16.07 -26.34 -31.63
CA THR A 111 -15.63 -27.63 -32.17
C THR A 111 -14.23 -27.99 -31.67
N SER A 112 -13.77 -29.22 -31.92
CA SER A 112 -12.45 -29.73 -31.50
C SER A 112 -11.24 -28.94 -32.06
N VAL A 113 -11.46 -28.07 -33.05
CA VAL A 113 -10.45 -27.15 -33.62
C VAL A 113 -10.65 -25.68 -33.21
N GLY A 114 -11.62 -25.39 -32.34
CA GLY A 114 -11.88 -24.06 -31.77
C GLY A 114 -12.73 -23.12 -32.63
N SER A 115 -13.27 -23.59 -33.76
CA SER A 115 -14.28 -22.89 -34.57
C SER A 115 -15.70 -23.11 -34.07
#